data_AF-A0A3B0BDL5-F1
#
_entry.id   AF-A0A3B0BDL5-F1
#
_cell.length_a   1.000
_cell.length_b   1.000
_cell.length_c   1.000
_cell.angle_alpha   90.00
_cell.angle_beta   90.00
_cell.angle_gamma   90.00
#
_symmetry.space_group_name_H-M   'P 1'
#
loop_
_entity.id
_entity.type
_entity.pdbx_description
1 polymer ?
#
loop_
_entity_poly.entity_id
_entity_poly.type
_entity_poly.pdbx_seq_one_letter_code
_entity_poly.pdbx_strand_id
1 'polypeptide(L)'
;MGFGVEEFDPDDVTWVRGVDYVAGWREATDAAADLVSALTVAGVPLDGARATARSAADGSGVVRLLWSAETVRAVAELVRRGGPEPLAA
;
A
#
# COMPACT_ATOMS: atom_id res chain seq x y z
N MET A 1 -9.43 16.40 -13.47
CA MET A 1 -8.54 16.60 -12.30
C MET A 1 -9.38 16.31 -11.06
N GLY A 2 -9.37 15.08 -10.57
CA GLY A 2 -10.10 14.69 -9.36
C GLY A 2 -9.09 14.36 -8.29
N PHE A 3 -8.86 15.27 -7.35
CA PHE A 3 -8.27 14.90 -6.07
C PHE A 3 -9.41 14.28 -5.29
N GLY A 4 -9.46 12.95 -5.28
CA GLY A 4 -10.40 12.23 -4.43
C GLY A 4 -10.16 12.70 -3.00
N VAL A 5 -11.09 13.50 -2.47
CA VAL A 5 -11.29 13.55 -1.03
C VAL A 5 -11.44 12.09 -0.60
N GLU A 6 -10.67 11.62 0.38
CA GLU A 6 -11.01 10.37 1.06
C GLU A 6 -12.46 10.54 1.50
N GLU A 7 -13.38 9.86 0.80
CA GLU A 7 -14.78 9.80 1.19
C GLU A 7 -14.77 9.21 2.59
N PHE A 8 -15.27 9.99 3.55
CA PHE A 8 -15.35 9.56 4.93
C PHE A 8 -16.26 8.34 4.98
N ASP A 9 -15.66 7.17 5.20
CA ASP A 9 -16.40 5.93 5.42
C ASP A 9 -16.76 5.84 6.92
N PRO A 10 -18.04 5.93 7.30
CA PRO A 10 -18.45 5.78 8.69
C PRO A 10 -18.11 4.39 9.28
N ASP A 11 -17.89 3.37 8.44
CA ASP A 11 -17.47 2.05 8.89
C ASP A 11 -15.98 2.06 9.30
N ASP A 12 -15.14 2.93 8.71
CA ASP A 12 -13.71 3.09 9.06
C ASP A 12 -13.51 3.66 10.50
N VAL A 13 -14.55 4.22 11.13
CA VAL A 13 -14.48 4.83 12.48
C VAL A 13 -15.32 4.08 13.53
N THR A 14 -16.04 3.04 13.13
CA THR A 14 -16.88 2.27 14.06
C THR A 14 -16.05 1.18 14.71
N TRP A 15 -15.76 1.33 16.00
CA TRP A 15 -15.09 0.27 16.76
C TRP A 15 -16.03 -0.92 16.96
N VAL A 16 -15.68 -2.07 16.39
CA VAL A 16 -16.42 -3.33 16.55
C VAL A 16 -15.74 -4.20 17.60
N ARG A 17 -16.49 -4.58 18.63
CA ARG A 17 -15.99 -5.47 19.68
C ARG A 17 -15.64 -6.85 19.11
N GLY A 18 -14.44 -7.33 19.41
CA GLY A 18 -13.97 -8.65 18.99
C GLY A 18 -13.17 -8.65 17.68
N VAL A 19 -13.06 -7.51 17.01
CA VAL A 19 -12.18 -7.34 15.84
C VAL A 19 -10.77 -6.98 16.32
N ASP A 20 -9.78 -7.72 15.84
CA ASP A 20 -8.37 -7.47 16.18
C ASP A 20 -7.74 -6.46 15.23
N TYR A 21 -8.06 -5.19 15.45
CA TYR A 21 -7.47 -4.09 14.69
C TYR A 21 -5.95 -3.98 14.87
N VAL A 22 -5.38 -4.48 15.97
CA VAL A 22 -3.93 -4.41 16.22
C VAL A 22 -3.19 -5.42 15.34
N ALA A 23 -3.75 -6.63 15.18
CA ALA A 23 -3.20 -7.63 14.27
C ALA A 23 -3.17 -7.11 12.82
N GLY A 24 -4.27 -6.56 12.32
CA GLY A 24 -4.32 -5.98 10.96
C GLY A 24 -3.35 -4.81 10.78
N TRP A 25 -3.21 -3.94 11.78
CA TRP A 25 -2.28 -2.81 11.69
C TRP A 25 -0.82 -3.27 11.67
N ARG A 26 -0.49 -4.31 12.45
CA ARG A 26 0.85 -4.92 12.44
C ARG A 26 1.15 -5.56 11.09
N GLU A 27 0.23 -6.36 10.57
CA GLU A 27 0.36 -6.96 9.24
C GLU A 27 0.60 -5.89 8.17
N ALA A 28 -0.19 -4.81 8.18
CA ALA A 28 -0.01 -3.70 7.25
C ALA A 28 1.33 -2.97 7.44
N THR A 29 1.82 -2.87 8.67
CA THR A 29 3.12 -2.25 8.98
C THR A 29 4.26 -3.07 8.42
N ASP A 30 4.22 -4.39 8.62
CA ASP A 30 5.22 -5.33 8.12
C ASP A 30 5.22 -5.33 6.58
N ALA A 31 4.04 -5.43 5.97
CA ALA A 31 3.89 -5.38 4.51
C ALA A 31 4.39 -4.05 3.91
N ALA A 32 4.15 -2.91 4.57
CA ALA A 32 4.67 -1.62 4.14
C ALA A 32 6.20 -1.55 4.24
N ALA A 33 6.78 -2.11 5.31
CA ALA A 33 8.23 -2.17 5.49
C ALA A 33 8.90 -3.05 4.42
N ASP A 34 8.30 -4.21 4.12
CA ASP A 34 8.77 -5.12 3.08
C ASP A 34 8.73 -4.46 1.70
N LEU A 35 7.64 -3.76 1.37
CA LEU A 35 7.51 -3.03 0.12
C LEU A 35 8.59 -1.95 -0.01
N VAL A 36 8.78 -1.13 1.02
CA VAL A 36 9.80 -0.07 1.01
C VAL A 36 11.21 -0.66 0.87
N SER A 37 11.50 -1.76 1.59
CA SER A 37 12.77 -2.47 1.49
C SER A 37 13.02 -2.99 0.07
N ALA A 38 12.06 -3.69 -0.53
CA ALA A 38 12.17 -4.24 -1.88
C ALA A 38 12.37 -3.14 -2.94
N LEU A 39 11.61 -2.05 -2.86
CA LEU A 39 11.75 -0.91 -3.77
C LEU A 39 13.09 -0.18 -3.62
N THR A 40 13.61 -0.09 -2.39
CA THR A 40 14.94 0.47 -2.12
C THR A 40 16.04 -0.38 -2.75
N VAL A 41 15.98 -1.71 -2.57
CA VAL A 41 16.93 -2.65 -3.20
C VAL A 41 16.88 -2.56 -4.72
N ALA A 42 15.69 -2.34 -5.29
CA ALA A 42 15.52 -2.20 -6.72
C ALA A 42 15.88 -0.82 -7.29
N GLY A 43 16.32 0.13 -6.44
CA GLY A 43 16.74 1.45 -6.86
C GLY A 43 15.61 2.38 -7.30
N VAL A 44 14.38 2.14 -6.81
CA VAL A 44 13.24 3.04 -7.08
C VAL A 44 13.40 4.32 -6.28
N PRO A 45 13.23 5.52 -6.90
CA PRO A 45 13.28 6.77 -6.15
C PRO A 45 12.05 6.89 -5.24
N LEU A 46 12.30 6.97 -3.93
CA LEU A 46 11.27 7.06 -2.88
C LEU A 46 11.25 8.43 -2.19
N ASP A 47 11.91 9.44 -2.77
CA ASP A 47 11.89 10.81 -2.24
C ASP A 47 10.46 11.36 -2.18
N GLY A 48 10.01 11.71 -0.97
CA GLY A 48 8.64 12.16 -0.73
C GLY A 48 7.57 11.06 -0.82
N ALA A 49 7.95 9.79 -1.00
CA ALA A 49 7.04 8.66 -0.92
C ALA A 49 6.64 8.41 0.54
N ARG A 50 5.37 8.06 0.76
CA ARG A 50 4.85 7.68 2.07
C ARG A 50 4.01 6.42 1.98
N ALA A 51 4.28 5.48 2.87
CA ALA A 51 3.42 4.33 3.13
C ALA A 51 2.79 4.48 4.52
N THR A 52 1.48 4.31 4.63
CA THR A 52 0.75 4.41 5.89
C THR A 52 -0.04 3.13 6.12
N ALA A 53 0.35 2.39 7.15
CA ALA A 53 -0.37 1.21 7.61
C ALA A 53 -1.62 1.60 8.40
N ARG A 54 -2.75 0.96 8.09
CA ARG A 54 -4.03 1.09 8.78
C ARG A 54 -4.66 -0.29 8.92
N SER A 55 -5.70 -0.36 9.74
CA SER A 55 -6.63 -1.49 9.74
C SER A 55 -7.95 -1.00 9.14
N ALA A 56 -8.57 -1.83 8.30
CA ALA A 56 -9.92 -1.59 7.81
C ALA A 56 -10.97 -1.88 8.90
N ALA A 57 -12.23 -1.55 8.61
CA ALA A 57 -13.36 -1.76 9.51
C ALA A 57 -13.53 -3.22 9.97
N ASP A 58 -13.15 -4.18 9.13
CA ASP A 58 -13.18 -5.63 9.40
C ASP A 58 -11.95 -6.14 10.15
N GLY A 59 -10.98 -5.26 10.46
CA GLY A 59 -9.73 -5.59 11.14
C GLY A 59 -8.61 -6.05 10.21
N SER A 60 -8.82 -6.12 8.89
CA SER A 60 -7.77 -6.46 7.93
C SER A 60 -6.73 -5.35 7.77
N GLY A 61 -5.48 -5.72 7.49
CA GLY A 61 -4.40 -4.77 7.25
C GLY A 61 -4.50 -4.09 5.88
N VAL A 62 -4.35 -2.76 5.84
CA VAL A 62 -4.36 -1.96 4.61
C VAL A 62 -3.19 -0.98 4.59
N VAL A 63 -2.50 -0.88 3.46
CA VAL A 63 -1.42 0.10 3.24
C VAL A 63 -1.87 1.17 2.25
N ARG A 64 -1.84 2.43 2.67
CA ARG A 64 -2.05 3.58 1.78
C ARG A 64 -0.72 4.16 1.33
N LEU A 65 -0.60 4.34 0.03
CA LEU A 65 0.63 4.80 -0.62
C LEU A 65 0.40 6.17 -1.23
N LEU A 66 1.24 7.12 -0.85
CA LEU A 66 1.32 8.44 -1.47
C LEU A 66 2.69 8.52 -2.16
N TRP A 67 2.68 8.48 -3.48
CA TRP A 67 3.88 8.41 -4.29
C TRP A 67 3.91 9.54 -5.32
N SER A 68 5.12 9.97 -5.68
CA SER A 68 5.31 10.89 -6.80
C SER A 68 5.01 10.16 -8.12
N ALA A 69 4.68 10.92 -9.18
CA ALA A 69 4.49 10.34 -10.50
C ALA A 69 5.77 9.65 -11.03
N GLU A 70 6.94 10.10 -10.61
CA GLU A 70 8.23 9.48 -10.94
C GLU A 70 8.37 8.10 -10.28
N THR A 71 8.12 8.01 -8.98
CA THR A 71 8.09 6.74 -8.23
C THR A 71 7.12 5.75 -8.89
N VAL A 72 5.90 6.20 -9.22
CA VAL A 72 4.90 5.34 -9.90
C VAL A 72 5.40 4.81 -11.25
N ARG A 73 6.06 5.65 -12.05
CA ARG A 73 6.61 5.24 -13.36
C ARG A 73 7.74 4.23 -13.19
N ALA A 74 8.65 4.46 -12.25
CA ALA A 74 9.76 3.56 -11.95
C ALA A 74 9.27 2.18 -11.49
N VAL A 75 8.28 2.14 -10.58
CA VAL A 75 7.63 0.89 -10.16
C VAL A 75 6.98 0.17 -11.34
N ALA A 76 6.23 0.90 -12.18
CA ALA A 76 5.57 0.29 -13.33
C ALA A 76 6.58 -0.29 -14.34
N GLU A 77 7.73 0.36 -14.52
CA GLU A 77 8.82 -0.16 -15.36
C GLU A 77 9.47 -1.41 -14.77
N LEU A 78 9.73 -1.40 -13.47
CA LEU A 78 10.26 -2.56 -12.75
C LEU A 78 9.35 -3.77 -12.91
N VAL A 79 8.04 -3.59 -12.71
CA VAL A 79 7.05 -4.67 -12.88
C VAL A 79 7.00 -5.18 -14.32
N ARG A 80 7.14 -4.32 -15.33
CA ARG A 80 7.21 -4.76 -16.74
C ARG A 80 8.47 -5.56 -17.04
N ARG A 81 9.60 -5.18 -16.45
CA ARG A 81 10.89 -5.87 -16.64
C ARG A 81 10.94 -7.22 -15.91
N GLY A 82 10.30 -7.32 -14.75
CA GLY A 82 10.20 -8.54 -13.96
C GLY A 82 8.92 -9.35 -14.17
N GLY A 83 8.07 -8.95 -15.12
CA GLY A 83 6.76 -9.59 -15.34
C GLY A 83 6.92 -11.06 -15.72
N PRO A 84 6.04 -11.96 -15.26
CA PRO A 84 6.06 -13.35 -15.70
C PRO A 84 5.94 -13.40 -17.23
N GLU A 85 6.64 -14.33 -17.87
CA GLU A 85 6.36 -14.73 -19.25
C GLU A 85 4.82 -14.90 -19.35
N PRO A 86 4.15 -14.30 -20.36
CA PRO A 86 2.70 -14.34 -20.44
C PRO A 86 2.27 -15.80 -20.35
N LEU A 87 1.47 -16.14 -19.34
CA LEU A 87 0.89 -17.46 -19.21
C LEU A 87 0.11 -17.69 -20.51
N ALA A 88 0.67 -18.53 -21.39
CA ALA A 88 0.08 -18.82 -22.68
C ALA A 88 -1.36 -19.31 -22.45
N ALA A 89 -2.31 -18.57 -23.02
CA ALA A 89 -3.71 -18.94 -23.10
C ALA A 89 -3.91 -20.10 -24.08
#